data_AF-A0A8D0T3I6-F1
#
_entry.id   AF-A0A8D0T3I6-F1
#
_cell.length_a   1.000
_cell.length_b   1.000
_cell.length_c   1.000
_cell.angle_alpha   90.00
_cell.angle_beta   90.00
_cell.angle_gamma   90.00
#
_symmetry.space_group_name_H-M   'P 1'
#
loop_
_entity.id
_entity.type
_entity.pdbx_description
1 polymer ?
#
loop_
_entity_poly.entity_id
_entity_poly.type
_entity_poly.pdbx_seq_one_letter_code
_entity_poly.pdbx_strand_id
1 'polypeptide(L)'
;MEIVYVYVKRRSEFGKQCNFSDRQAELNIDIQPNPELAQQFVERNPVDKGIQCSTSMSEHEANTERFEMETRGVNHVEGGWPKDVNPLELEQTIRFRKKVEKDENYINAITQLGSPTKFMVGTEQGIVISCNRKAKTQAEKIVCTFSGHHGPVYALQRNPFYPKNFLTVGDWTARIWSEDSRESSIMWTKSAGRGGGRGCRGWRGQGPPAQEPLCEHP
;
A
#
# COMPACT_ATOMS: atom_id res chain seq x y z
N MET A 1 37.80 -32.01 -35.30
CA MET A 1 38.23 -30.62 -35.05
C MET A 1 36.99 -29.76 -35.30
N GLU A 2 36.30 -29.31 -34.25
CA GLU A 2 35.07 -28.54 -34.41
C GLU A 2 35.42 -27.08 -34.74
N ILE A 3 34.90 -26.58 -35.87
CA ILE A 3 35.13 -25.20 -36.31
C ILE A 3 34.10 -24.33 -35.59
N VAL A 4 34.53 -23.69 -34.49
CA VAL A 4 33.71 -22.72 -33.76
C VAL A 4 33.89 -21.35 -34.41
N TYR A 5 32.86 -20.87 -35.12
CA TYR A 5 32.87 -19.55 -35.73
C TYR A 5 32.33 -18.52 -34.74
N VAL A 6 33.22 -17.71 -34.15
CA VAL A 6 32.84 -16.64 -33.21
C VAL A 6 32.70 -15.33 -33.96
N TYR A 7 31.48 -14.80 -34.05
CA TYR A 7 31.24 -13.46 -34.60
C TYR A 7 31.66 -12.39 -33.61
N VAL A 8 32.83 -11.78 -33.83
CA VAL A 8 33.30 -10.64 -33.04
C VAL A 8 32.92 -9.35 -33.76
N LYS A 9 31.79 -8.74 -33.36
CA LYS A 9 31.39 -7.42 -33.86
C LYS A 9 31.98 -6.33 -32.96
N ARG A 10 32.53 -5.26 -33.55
CA ARG A 10 33.13 -4.16 -32.78
C ARG A 10 32.06 -3.45 -31.93
N ARG A 11 32.39 -3.11 -30.69
CA ARG A 11 31.46 -2.50 -29.71
C ARG A 11 30.84 -1.18 -30.21
N SER A 12 31.52 -0.45 -31.09
CA SER A 12 31.04 0.78 -31.76
C SER A 12 29.95 0.53 -32.82
N GLU A 13 29.69 -0.72 -33.18
CA GLU A 13 28.70 -1.12 -34.17
C GLU A 13 27.46 -1.78 -33.54
N PHE A 14 27.44 -1.93 -32.21
CA PHE A 14 26.25 -2.33 -31.46
C PHE A 14 25.30 -1.12 -31.31
N GLY A 15 24.00 -1.35 -31.50
CA GLY A 15 22.97 -0.32 -31.35
C GLY A 15 22.80 0.63 -32.55
N LYS A 16 23.49 0.41 -33.67
CA LYS A 16 23.17 1.12 -34.93
C LYS A 16 21.80 0.67 -35.44
N GLN A 17 20.94 1.62 -35.75
CA GLN A 17 19.61 1.34 -36.28
C GLN A 17 19.73 0.59 -37.62
N CYS A 18 19.11 -0.59 -37.70
CA CYS A 18 19.04 -1.35 -38.94
C CYS A 18 18.27 -0.53 -39.98
N ASN A 19 18.93 -0.18 -41.08
CA ASN A 19 18.30 0.54 -42.17
C ASN A 19 17.58 -0.46 -43.08
N PHE A 20 16.33 -0.75 -42.76
CA PHE A 20 15.46 -1.55 -43.62
C PHE A 20 14.85 -0.63 -44.68
N SER A 21 15.50 -0.57 -45.84
CA SER A 21 14.93 0.04 -47.04
C SER A 21 14.48 -1.06 -47.99
N ASP A 22 13.36 -0.88 -48.68
CA ASP A 22 12.95 -1.76 -49.77
C ASP A 22 14.03 -1.73 -50.86
N ARG A 23 14.86 -2.77 -50.87
CA ARG A 23 15.91 -2.98 -51.87
C ARG A 23 15.39 -3.99 -52.86
N GLN A 24 15.56 -3.73 -54.15
CA GLN A 24 15.22 -4.72 -55.17
C GLN A 24 16.03 -6.01 -54.92
N ALA A 25 15.42 -7.16 -55.20
CA ALA A 25 16.04 -8.46 -54.97
C ALA A 25 17.35 -8.57 -55.78
N GLU A 26 18.49 -8.48 -55.09
CA GLU A 26 19.81 -8.72 -55.66
C GLU A 26 20.11 -10.22 -55.53
N LEU A 27 20.38 -10.89 -56.66
CA LEU A 27 20.80 -12.28 -56.67
C LEU A 27 22.25 -12.35 -56.16
N ASN A 28 22.42 -12.56 -54.86
CA ASN A 28 23.76 -12.53 -54.25
C ASN A 28 24.62 -13.73 -54.63
N ILE A 29 24.00 -14.89 -54.89
CA ILE A 29 24.69 -16.12 -55.27
C ILE A 29 23.78 -16.92 -56.20
N ASP A 30 24.30 -17.32 -57.35
CA ASP A 30 23.71 -18.31 -58.24
C ASP A 30 24.50 -19.61 -58.15
N ILE A 31 23.94 -20.65 -57.54
CA ILE A 31 24.59 -21.96 -57.42
C ILE A 31 24.05 -22.84 -58.52
N GLN A 32 24.85 -23.01 -59.57
CA GLN A 32 24.51 -23.90 -60.67
C GLN A 32 24.52 -25.35 -60.20
N PRO A 33 23.54 -26.19 -60.61
CA PRO A 33 23.48 -27.59 -60.21
C PRO A 33 24.75 -28.31 -60.64
N ASN A 34 25.39 -29.04 -59.72
CA ASN A 34 26.57 -29.83 -60.06
C ASN A 34 26.14 -31.07 -60.89
N PRO A 35 26.58 -31.20 -62.15
CA PRO A 35 26.19 -32.32 -63.02
C PRO A 35 26.64 -33.69 -62.48
N GLU A 36 27.71 -33.76 -61.70
CA GLU A 36 28.18 -35.02 -61.10
C GLU A 36 27.22 -35.52 -60.00
N LEU A 37 26.67 -34.61 -59.20
CA LEU A 37 25.69 -34.94 -58.16
C LEU A 37 24.32 -35.28 -58.77
N ALA A 38 23.99 -34.65 -59.89
CA ALA A 38 22.76 -34.95 -60.62
C ALA A 38 22.74 -36.40 -61.16
N GLN A 39 23.89 -36.94 -61.57
CA GLN A 39 23.98 -38.35 -62.01
C GLN A 39 23.74 -39.35 -60.86
N GLN A 40 23.95 -38.94 -59.61
CA GLN A 40 23.73 -39.76 -58.42
C GLN A 40 22.30 -39.61 -57.86
N PHE A 41 21.46 -38.77 -58.48
CA PHE A 41 20.08 -38.60 -58.07
C PHE A 41 19.26 -39.86 -58.38
N VAL A 42 18.71 -40.48 -57.34
CA VAL A 42 17.76 -41.59 -57.46
C VAL A 42 16.40 -41.09 -57.01
N GLU A 43 15.45 -41.04 -57.94
CA GLU A 43 14.07 -40.70 -57.62
C GLU A 43 13.48 -41.75 -56.68
N ARG A 44 13.14 -41.34 -55.46
CA ARG A 44 12.54 -42.23 -54.45
C ARG A 44 11.04 -41.98 -54.40
N ASN A 45 10.26 -42.96 -54.85
CA ASN A 45 8.80 -42.94 -54.86
C ASN A 45 8.22 -44.28 -54.35
N PRO A 46 7.34 -44.33 -53.34
CA PRO A 46 7.00 -43.32 -52.33
C PRO A 46 7.88 -43.46 -51.07
N VAL A 47 8.09 -42.36 -50.33
CA VAL A 47 8.78 -42.37 -49.02
C VAL A 47 7.95 -41.62 -48.00
N ASP A 48 7.49 -42.33 -46.98
CA ASP A 48 6.91 -41.71 -45.79
C ASP A 48 8.02 -41.04 -44.97
N LYS A 49 7.90 -39.73 -44.73
CA LYS A 49 8.76 -39.00 -43.79
C LYS A 49 7.88 -38.33 -42.73
N GLY A 50 8.07 -38.73 -41.47
CA GLY A 50 7.46 -38.05 -40.33
C GLY A 50 8.21 -36.74 -40.04
N ILE A 51 7.48 -35.63 -39.91
CA ILE A 51 8.01 -34.35 -39.44
C ILE A 51 7.50 -34.15 -38.01
N GLN A 52 8.41 -33.97 -37.05
CA GLN A 52 8.03 -33.64 -35.68
C GLN A 52 7.92 -32.12 -35.53
N CYS A 53 6.71 -31.63 -35.28
CA CYS A 53 6.42 -30.22 -35.03
C CYS A 53 6.22 -29.95 -33.52
N SER A 54 7.20 -30.32 -32.70
CA SER A 54 7.18 -30.00 -31.27
C SER A 54 8.01 -28.75 -30.99
N THR A 55 7.46 -27.80 -30.22
CA THR A 55 8.20 -26.62 -29.76
C THR A 55 9.35 -27.05 -28.86
N SER A 56 10.59 -26.75 -29.25
CA SER A 56 11.74 -26.93 -28.36
C SER A 56 11.65 -25.94 -27.21
N MET A 57 11.41 -26.44 -26.01
CA MET A 57 11.47 -25.66 -24.78
C MET A 57 12.86 -25.82 -24.15
N SER A 58 13.38 -24.74 -23.55
CA SER A 58 14.64 -24.75 -22.83
C SER A 58 14.39 -24.32 -21.38
N GLU A 59 14.57 -25.25 -20.45
CA GLU A 59 14.42 -25.03 -19.02
C GLU A 59 15.76 -24.62 -18.42
N HIS A 60 15.78 -23.56 -17.60
CA HIS A 60 16.96 -23.11 -16.89
C HIS A 60 16.63 -23.01 -15.40
N GLU A 61 17.42 -23.70 -14.57
CA GLU A 61 17.30 -23.64 -13.11
C GLU A 61 18.26 -22.59 -12.54
N ALA A 62 17.74 -21.68 -11.71
CA ALA A 62 18.53 -20.71 -10.98
C ALA A 62 18.36 -20.97 -9.48
N ASN A 63 19.45 -21.33 -8.80
CA ASN A 63 19.48 -21.49 -7.35
C ASN A 63 20.00 -20.20 -6.71
N THR A 64 19.27 -19.64 -5.75
CA THR A 64 19.73 -18.48 -4.96
C THR A 64 20.11 -18.94 -3.56
N GLU A 65 21.32 -18.58 -3.15
CA GLU A 65 21.78 -18.86 -1.78
C GLU A 65 20.97 -18.04 -0.77
N ARG A 66 20.56 -18.69 0.32
CA ARG A 66 19.76 -18.06 1.36
C ARG A 66 20.67 -17.17 2.23
N PHE A 67 20.47 -15.87 2.12
CA PHE A 67 21.15 -14.89 2.97
C PHE A 67 20.36 -14.67 4.27
N GLU A 68 21.03 -14.87 5.41
CA GLU A 68 20.46 -14.58 6.73
C GLU A 68 20.80 -13.14 7.13
N MET A 69 19.78 -12.31 7.35
CA MET A 69 19.95 -10.95 7.88
C MET A 69 19.30 -10.83 9.25
N GLU A 70 19.98 -10.15 10.18
CA GLU A 70 19.44 -9.83 11.50
C GLU A 70 19.31 -8.31 11.64
N THR A 71 18.11 -7.84 12.00
CA THR A 71 17.86 -6.43 12.29
C THR A 71 18.12 -6.18 13.77
N ARG A 72 19.21 -5.49 14.11
CA ARG A 72 19.50 -5.05 15.49
C ARG A 72 19.15 -3.58 15.68
N GLY A 73 18.32 -3.29 16.68
CA GLY A 73 18.08 -1.94 17.18
C GLY A 73 18.77 -1.72 18.53
N VAL A 74 19.29 -0.52 18.76
CA VAL A 74 19.83 -0.12 20.07
C VAL A 74 18.78 0.73 20.79
N ASN A 75 18.28 0.24 21.92
CA ASN A 75 17.44 1.05 22.81
C ASN A 75 18.33 1.83 23.76
N HIS A 76 18.40 3.15 23.58
CA HIS A 76 18.98 4.02 24.60
C HIS A 76 18.03 4.05 25.81
N VAL A 77 18.40 3.33 26.87
CA VAL A 77 17.64 3.29 28.14
C VAL A 77 17.93 4.50 29.03
N GLU A 78 19.06 5.16 28.82
CA GLU A 78 19.55 6.26 29.65
C GLU A 78 19.87 7.46 28.75
N GLY A 79 18.84 8.26 28.48
CA GLY A 79 18.97 9.46 27.67
C GLY A 79 17.83 10.41 27.98
N GLY A 80 18.15 11.68 28.19
CA GLY A 80 17.13 12.71 28.44
C GLY A 80 17.64 13.89 29.24
N TRP A 81 18.73 13.73 29.99
CA TRP A 81 19.38 14.85 30.66
C TRP A 81 20.29 15.60 29.66
N PRO A 82 20.29 16.94 29.67
CA PRO A 82 21.25 17.72 28.91
C PRO A 82 22.69 17.35 29.27
N LYS A 83 23.62 17.59 28.33
CA LYS A 83 25.05 17.27 28.52
C LYS A 83 25.67 17.91 29.77
N ASP A 84 25.12 19.03 30.22
CA ASP A 84 25.63 19.81 31.35
C ASP A 84 24.97 19.47 32.70
N VAL A 85 24.06 18.50 32.75
CA VAL A 85 23.33 18.11 33.97
C VAL A 85 23.69 16.69 34.36
N ASN A 86 24.36 16.52 35.50
CA ASN A 86 24.68 15.20 36.02
C ASN A 86 23.46 14.59 36.75
N PRO A 87 22.93 13.43 36.31
CA PRO A 87 21.78 12.78 36.95
C PRO A 87 22.05 12.28 38.37
N LEU A 88 23.32 12.00 38.70
CA LEU A 88 23.73 11.53 40.03
C LEU A 88 23.73 12.65 41.08
N GLU A 89 23.72 13.90 40.64
CA GLU A 89 23.73 15.07 41.51
C GLU A 89 22.32 15.63 41.69
N LEU A 90 21.76 15.44 42.89
CA LEU A 90 20.37 15.79 43.18
C LEU A 90 20.10 17.29 43.02
N GLU A 91 21.03 18.17 43.40
CA GLU A 91 20.84 19.61 43.28
C GLU A 91 20.73 20.08 41.82
N GLN A 92 21.56 19.53 40.93
CA GLN A 92 21.53 19.87 39.51
C GLN A 92 20.23 19.42 38.86
N THR A 93 19.76 18.20 39.17
CA THR A 93 18.49 17.69 38.65
C THR A 93 17.29 18.49 39.16
N ILE A 94 17.27 18.89 40.45
CA ILE A 94 16.21 19.73 41.02
C ILE A 94 16.23 21.13 40.38
N ARG A 95 17.40 21.75 40.24
CA ARG A 95 17.54 23.06 39.60
C ARG A 95 17.07 23.02 38.15
N PHE A 96 17.43 21.98 37.40
CA PHE A 96 17.00 21.79 36.04
C PHE A 96 15.47 21.60 35.93
N ARG A 97 14.87 20.72 36.75
CA ARG A 97 13.40 20.53 36.76
C ARG A 97 12.66 21.82 37.08
N LYS A 98 13.08 22.55 38.12
CA LYS A 98 12.48 23.85 38.48
C LYS A 98 12.60 24.90 37.39
N LYS A 99 13.67 24.85 36.58
CA LYS A 99 13.82 25.72 35.41
C LYS A 99 12.79 25.35 34.34
N VAL A 100 12.72 24.08 33.96
CA VAL A 100 11.78 23.56 32.96
C VAL A 100 10.31 23.80 33.35
N GLU A 101 9.95 23.57 34.61
CA GLU A 101 8.58 23.75 35.09
C GLU A 101 8.10 25.22 35.05
N LYS A 102 9.03 26.17 35.06
CA LYS A 102 8.73 27.61 34.94
C LYS A 102 8.72 28.09 33.49
N ASP A 103 9.21 27.30 32.54
CA ASP A 103 9.22 27.69 31.13
C ASP A 103 7.78 27.74 30.59
N GLU A 104 7.45 28.83 29.88
CA GLU A 104 6.10 29.04 29.32
C GLU A 104 5.66 27.89 28.41
N ASN A 105 6.58 27.32 27.64
CA ASN A 105 6.31 26.19 26.76
C ASN A 105 5.85 24.96 27.54
N TYR A 106 6.48 24.67 28.68
CA TYR A 106 6.09 23.56 29.55
C TYR A 106 4.69 23.78 30.11
N ILE A 107 4.45 24.97 30.67
CA ILE A 107 3.15 25.35 31.25
C ILE A 107 2.04 25.25 30.18
N ASN A 108 2.30 25.77 28.98
CA ASN A 108 1.37 25.73 27.86
C ASN A 108 1.08 24.28 27.42
N ALA A 109 2.09 23.43 27.33
CA ALA A 109 1.92 22.02 26.97
C ALA A 109 1.10 21.25 28.01
N ILE A 110 1.44 21.38 29.30
CA ILE A 110 0.70 20.73 30.40
C ILE A 110 -0.75 21.22 30.44
N THR A 111 -0.98 22.53 30.29
CA THR A 111 -2.34 23.10 30.25
C THR A 111 -3.14 22.58 29.06
N GLN A 112 -2.52 22.42 27.90
CA GLN A 112 -3.17 21.83 26.72
C GLN A 112 -3.53 20.36 26.90
N LEU A 113 -2.67 19.58 27.57
CA LEU A 113 -2.91 18.17 27.85
C LEU A 113 -3.95 17.96 28.98
N GLY A 114 -3.89 18.79 30.03
CA GLY A 114 -4.80 18.72 31.18
C GLY A 114 -6.23 19.18 30.87
N SER A 115 -6.44 19.90 29.77
CA SER A 115 -7.77 20.32 29.33
C SER A 115 -7.90 20.13 27.81
N PRO A 116 -8.33 18.93 27.36
CA PRO A 116 -8.57 18.66 25.96
C PRO A 116 -9.54 19.70 25.41
N THR A 117 -9.04 20.51 24.49
CA THR A 117 -9.81 21.61 23.90
C THR A 117 -10.79 21.07 22.88
N LYS A 118 -10.44 19.96 22.24
CA LYS A 118 -11.29 19.23 21.31
C LYS A 118 -11.97 18.06 22.02
N PHE A 119 -13.27 17.97 21.87
CA PHE A 119 -14.07 16.86 22.37
C PHE A 119 -15.05 16.44 21.29
N MET A 120 -15.61 15.24 21.41
CA MET A 120 -16.62 14.77 20.46
C MET A 120 -17.86 14.33 21.21
N VAL A 121 -19.01 14.52 20.57
CA VAL A 121 -20.32 14.22 21.13
C VAL A 121 -21.08 13.39 20.10
N GLY A 122 -21.66 12.28 20.54
CA GLY A 122 -22.62 11.52 19.75
C GLY A 122 -24.04 11.99 20.08
N THR A 123 -24.87 12.21 19.06
CA THR A 123 -26.28 12.55 19.24
C THR A 123 -27.17 11.31 19.12
N GLU A 124 -28.41 11.43 19.59
CA GLU A 124 -29.42 10.37 19.47
C GLU A 124 -29.87 10.15 18.01
N GLN A 125 -29.71 11.16 17.15
CA GLN A 125 -30.01 11.10 15.72
C GLN A 125 -28.90 10.42 14.89
N GLY A 126 -27.84 9.92 15.52
CA GLY A 126 -26.76 9.22 14.82
C GLY A 126 -25.69 10.13 14.22
N ILE A 127 -25.62 11.39 14.67
CA ILE A 127 -24.61 12.36 14.24
C ILE A 127 -23.51 12.41 15.29
N VAL A 128 -22.26 12.38 14.84
CA VAL A 128 -21.10 12.64 15.70
C VAL A 128 -20.56 14.03 15.40
N ILE A 129 -20.40 14.84 16.44
CA ILE A 129 -19.98 16.23 16.32
C ILE A 129 -18.62 16.38 17.00
N SER A 130 -17.65 16.90 16.26
CA SER A 130 -16.36 17.33 16.82
C SER A 130 -16.44 18.80 17.20
N CYS A 131 -16.16 19.08 18.47
CA CYS A 131 -16.30 20.40 19.06
C CYS A 131 -14.97 20.93 19.58
N ASN A 132 -14.76 22.24 19.49
CA ASN A 132 -13.60 22.94 20.07
C ASN A 132 -14.03 23.96 21.13
N ARG A 133 -13.67 23.69 22.39
CA ARG A 133 -13.98 24.52 23.56
C ARG A 133 -13.31 25.90 23.53
N LYS A 134 -12.20 26.07 22.79
CA LYS A 134 -11.47 27.35 22.70
C LYS A 134 -12.05 28.32 21.66
N ALA A 135 -13.02 27.89 20.86
CA ALA A 135 -13.61 28.73 19.82
C ALA A 135 -14.44 29.88 20.43
N LYS A 136 -14.31 31.08 19.87
CA LYS A 136 -14.96 32.30 20.38
C LYS A 136 -16.43 32.37 20.00
N THR A 137 -16.76 31.99 18.78
CA THR A 137 -18.14 32.02 18.26
C THR A 137 -18.82 30.66 18.39
N GLN A 138 -20.14 30.65 18.52
CA GLN A 138 -20.91 29.40 18.67
C GLN A 138 -20.81 28.51 17.41
N ALA A 139 -20.68 29.10 16.22
CA ALA A 139 -20.51 28.37 14.97
C ALA A 139 -19.13 27.70 14.88
N GLU A 140 -18.06 28.39 15.28
CA GLU A 140 -16.69 27.84 15.28
C GLU A 140 -16.47 26.75 16.33
N LYS A 141 -17.33 26.68 17.35
CA LYS A 141 -17.28 25.57 18.32
C LYS A 141 -17.56 24.24 17.67
N ILE A 142 -18.32 24.21 16.56
CA ILE A 142 -18.57 23.00 15.78
C ILE A 142 -17.53 22.93 14.67
N VAL A 143 -16.57 22.01 14.79
CA VAL A 143 -15.46 21.87 13.84
C VAL A 143 -15.87 21.01 12.64
N CYS A 144 -16.53 19.89 12.91
CA CYS A 144 -17.04 18.99 11.88
C CYS A 144 -18.16 18.09 12.43
N THR A 145 -18.98 17.58 11.51
CA THR A 145 -20.05 16.64 11.75
C THR A 145 -19.82 15.38 10.92
N PHE A 146 -20.11 14.22 11.49
CA PHE A 146 -20.04 12.92 10.83
C PHE A 146 -21.42 12.28 10.93
N SER A 147 -22.09 12.17 9.78
CA SER A 147 -23.37 11.48 9.65
C SER A 147 -23.13 10.07 9.13
N GLY A 148 -23.79 9.09 9.73
CA GLY A 148 -23.70 7.72 9.24
C GLY A 148 -24.49 6.71 10.04
N HIS A 149 -24.64 6.92 11.35
CA HIS A 149 -25.53 6.09 12.15
C HIS A 149 -26.99 6.47 11.87
N HIS A 150 -27.86 5.46 11.80
CA HIS A 150 -29.31 5.64 11.62
C HIS A 150 -30.05 5.74 12.96
N GLY A 151 -29.33 5.65 14.07
CA GLY A 151 -29.86 5.67 15.43
C GLY A 151 -28.81 6.19 16.42
N PRO A 152 -29.10 6.14 17.73
CA PRO A 152 -28.27 6.78 18.74
C PRO A 152 -26.85 6.24 18.78
N VAL A 153 -25.89 7.14 18.96
CA VAL A 153 -24.48 6.78 19.21
C VAL A 153 -24.31 6.54 20.72
N TYR A 154 -24.11 5.29 21.09
CA TYR A 154 -23.96 4.88 22.49
C TYR A 154 -22.54 5.05 23.02
N ALA A 155 -21.54 4.85 22.16
CA ALA A 155 -20.14 4.97 22.55
C ALA A 155 -19.33 5.67 21.47
N LEU A 156 -18.38 6.49 21.92
CA LEU A 156 -17.43 7.20 21.07
C LEU A 156 -16.07 7.17 21.76
N GLN A 157 -15.04 6.78 21.02
CA GLN A 157 -13.68 6.72 21.56
C GLN A 157 -12.65 7.06 20.48
N ARG A 158 -11.72 7.96 20.80
CA ARG A 158 -10.54 8.23 19.96
C ARG A 158 -9.48 7.16 20.17
N ASN A 159 -8.72 6.87 19.12
CA ASN A 159 -7.50 6.08 19.26
C ASN A 159 -6.47 6.88 20.09
N PRO A 160 -5.93 6.32 21.20
CA PRO A 160 -4.95 7.01 22.04
C PRO A 160 -3.63 7.36 21.34
N PHE A 161 -3.20 6.53 20.37
CA PHE A 161 -1.94 6.71 19.65
C PHE A 161 -2.10 7.56 18.38
N TYR A 162 -3.28 7.51 17.76
CA TYR A 162 -3.58 8.25 16.54
C TYR A 162 -4.92 8.99 16.66
N PRO A 163 -4.94 10.18 17.30
CA PRO A 163 -6.18 10.89 17.65
C PRO A 163 -7.05 11.32 16.47
N LYS A 164 -6.52 11.24 15.24
CA LYS A 164 -7.26 11.45 13.98
C LYS A 164 -8.31 10.35 13.75
N ASN A 165 -8.04 9.14 14.22
CA ASN A 165 -8.93 8.00 14.05
C ASN A 165 -9.79 7.80 15.29
N PHE A 166 -11.06 7.52 15.11
CA PHE A 166 -11.99 7.29 16.21
C PHE A 166 -13.03 6.23 15.87
N LEU A 167 -13.48 5.54 16.90
CA LEU A 167 -14.49 4.50 16.86
C LEU A 167 -15.80 5.04 17.43
N THR A 168 -16.90 4.64 16.80
CA THR A 168 -18.26 4.94 17.23
C THR A 168 -19.07 3.65 17.25
N VAL A 169 -19.98 3.52 18.20
CA VAL A 169 -20.90 2.39 18.32
C VAL A 169 -22.31 2.94 18.46
N GLY A 170 -23.19 2.58 17.54
CA GLY A 170 -24.58 3.03 17.44
C GLY A 170 -25.32 2.08 16.50
N ASP A 171 -26.65 2.19 16.35
CA ASP A 171 -27.45 1.46 15.32
C ASP A 171 -27.09 -0.03 15.06
N TRP A 172 -26.62 -0.76 16.09
CA TRP A 172 -26.06 -2.13 15.97
C TRP A 172 -24.84 -2.28 15.04
N THR A 173 -24.16 -1.17 14.75
CA THR A 173 -22.89 -1.11 14.01
C THR A 173 -21.79 -0.45 14.84
N ALA A 174 -20.56 -0.92 14.64
CA ALA A 174 -19.36 -0.20 15.04
C ALA A 174 -18.71 0.40 13.79
N ARG A 175 -18.39 1.68 13.81
CA ARG A 175 -17.79 2.41 12.69
C ARG A 175 -16.49 3.07 13.09
N ILE A 176 -15.47 2.90 12.26
CA ILE A 176 -14.17 3.56 12.36
C ILE A 176 -14.16 4.73 11.39
N TRP A 177 -13.81 5.89 11.92
CA TRP A 177 -13.75 7.15 11.21
C TRP A 177 -12.34 7.72 11.27
N SER A 178 -12.04 8.59 10.32
CA SER A 178 -10.88 9.49 10.36
C SER A 178 -11.39 10.93 10.27
N GLU A 179 -10.78 11.84 11.02
CA GLU A 179 -11.06 13.28 10.92
C GLU A 179 -10.79 13.84 9.51
N ASP A 180 -9.92 13.18 8.74
CA ASP A 180 -9.58 13.58 7.37
C ASP A 180 -10.70 13.17 6.38
N SER A 181 -11.55 12.19 6.73
CA SER A 181 -12.63 11.67 5.87
C SER A 181 -13.99 11.88 6.52
N ARG A 182 -14.67 12.97 6.13
CA ARG A 182 -15.94 13.41 6.76
C ARG A 182 -17.20 12.79 6.16
N GLU A 183 -17.14 12.39 4.89
CA GLU A 183 -18.29 11.91 4.13
C GLU A 183 -18.62 10.44 4.42
N SER A 184 -17.63 9.64 4.81
CA SER A 184 -17.81 8.21 5.04
C SER A 184 -16.89 7.68 6.13
N SER A 185 -17.37 6.66 6.84
CA SER A 185 -16.53 5.85 7.71
C SER A 185 -15.53 5.05 6.87
N ILE A 186 -14.31 4.91 7.37
CA ILE A 186 -13.26 4.08 6.74
C ILE A 186 -13.73 2.62 6.65
N MET A 187 -14.32 2.15 7.75
CA MET A 187 -14.67 0.75 7.93
C MET A 187 -15.82 0.66 8.92
N TRP A 188 -16.74 -0.27 8.70
CA TRP A 188 -17.82 -0.54 9.64
C TRP A 188 -18.16 -2.02 9.71
N THR A 189 -18.76 -2.43 10.83
CA THR A 189 -19.32 -3.76 10.99
C THR A 189 -20.67 -3.84 10.28
N LYS A 190 -21.03 -5.05 9.81
CA LYS A 190 -22.39 -5.28 9.29
C LYS A 190 -23.41 -4.92 10.37
N SER A 191 -24.50 -4.26 9.96
CA SER A 191 -25.66 -4.10 10.82
C SER A 191 -26.17 -5.49 11.19
N ALA A 192 -26.32 -5.74 12.49
CA ALA A 192 -27.02 -6.92 12.96
C ALA A 192 -28.51 -6.74 12.60
N GLY A 193 -28.86 -7.04 11.35
CA GLY A 193 -30.26 -7.21 10.96
C GLY A 193 -30.91 -8.22 11.89
N ARG A 194 -32.17 -7.98 12.24
CA ARG A 194 -33.03 -8.84 13.09
C ARG A 194 -33.19 -10.26 12.50
N GLY A 195 -32.13 -11.05 12.53
CA GLY A 195 -32.07 -12.46 12.21
C GLY A 195 -31.18 -13.11 13.26
N GLY A 196 -31.80 -13.94 14.10
CA GLY A 196 -31.26 -14.38 15.38
C GLY A 196 -29.86 -14.98 15.33
N GLY A 197 -29.12 -14.74 16.41
CA GLY A 197 -28.07 -15.64 16.88
C GLY A 197 -26.68 -15.45 16.28
N ARG A 198 -25.76 -15.09 17.19
CA ARG A 198 -24.31 -15.32 17.15
C ARG A 198 -23.43 -14.35 16.35
N GLY A 199 -22.64 -13.62 17.14
CA GLY A 199 -21.19 -13.54 16.98
C GLY A 199 -20.70 -12.45 16.03
N CYS A 200 -19.78 -11.63 16.55
CA CYS A 200 -18.98 -10.66 15.82
C CYS A 200 -18.49 -11.23 14.48
N ARG A 201 -19.08 -10.80 13.36
CA ARG A 201 -18.60 -11.13 12.02
C ARG A 201 -18.09 -9.89 11.32
N GLY A 202 -16.77 -9.85 11.15
CA GLY A 202 -16.03 -9.32 10.01
C GLY A 202 -16.22 -7.83 9.70
N TRP A 203 -15.12 -7.09 9.79
CA TRP A 203 -15.01 -5.73 9.27
C TRP A 203 -15.01 -5.73 7.73
N ARG A 204 -15.81 -4.87 7.07
CA ARG A 204 -15.66 -4.57 5.63
C ARG A 204 -15.09 -3.16 5.44
N GLY A 205 -14.11 -3.03 4.55
CA GLY A 205 -13.71 -1.77 3.93
C GLY A 205 -14.57 -1.45 2.71
N GLN A 206 -14.53 -0.20 2.26
CA GLN A 206 -15.31 0.34 1.14
C GLN A 206 -15.10 -0.49 -0.14
N GLY A 207 -16.19 -1.07 -0.67
CA GLY A 207 -16.27 -1.54 -2.05
C GLY A 207 -17.13 -0.56 -2.86
N PRO A 208 -16.94 -0.49 -4.19
CA PRO A 208 -17.64 0.48 -5.04
C PRO A 208 -19.16 0.24 -5.00
N PRO A 209 -19.99 1.29 -5.23
CA PRO A 209 -21.43 1.16 -5.22
C PRO A 209 -21.86 0.21 -6.35
N ALA A 210 -22.50 -0.90 -5.97
CA ALA A 210 -23.13 -1.79 -6.94
C ALA A 210 -24.29 -1.05 -7.61
N GLN A 211 -24.28 -1.03 -8.95
CA GLN A 211 -25.36 -0.50 -9.78
C GLN A 211 -26.69 -1.19 -9.43
N GLU A 212 -27.74 -0.40 -9.25
CA GLU A 212 -29.11 -0.89 -9.09
C GLU A 212 -29.55 -1.61 -10.39
N PRO A 213 -30.17 -2.80 -10.32
CA PRO A 213 -30.84 -3.37 -11.47
C PRO A 213 -32.19 -2.66 -11.69
N LEU A 214 -32.37 -2.15 -12.91
CA LEU A 214 -33.63 -1.66 -13.43
C LEU A 214 -34.72 -2.75 -13.31
N CYS A 215 -35.80 -2.45 -12.59
CA CYS A 215 -37.02 -3.24 -12.63
C CYS A 215 -37.76 -2.95 -13.95
N GLU A 216 -37.74 -3.90 -14.89
CA GLU A 216 -38.78 -3.98 -15.92
C GLU A 216 -40.01 -4.67 -15.33
N HIS A 217 -41.14 -3.98 -15.33
CA HIS A 217 -42.46 -4.57 -15.09
C HIS A 217 -43.10 -4.95 -16.44
N PRO A 218 -43.93 -6.00 -16.50
CA PRO A 218 -44.63 -6.41 -17.72
C PRO A 218 -45.67 -5.38 -18.20
#